data_AF-A0A6N8GJQ5-F1
#
_entry.id   AF-A0A6N8GJQ5-F1
#
_cell.length_a   1.000
_cell.length_b   1.000
_cell.length_c   1.000
_cell.angle_alpha   90.00
_cell.angle_beta   90.00
_cell.angle_gamma   90.00
#
_symmetry.space_group_name_H-M   'P 1'
#
loop_
_entity.id
_entity.type
_entity.pdbx_description
1 polymer ?
#
loop_
_entity_poly.entity_id
_entity_poly.type
_entity_poly.pdbx_seq_one_letter_code
_entity_poly.pdbx_strand_id
1 'polypeptide(L)'
;MPYATEDNITDLAVERWATAESPRLAELMTALVRHLHAFAREVHLTEDEWMAAMRWLTRTGQISDEKREEFILASDVLGLSMLVVQMNNRFGAGATPATVLGPFYIDGSPAAPFGADMSDGAEGTPLFVHGTVRDVSGEPVGGAVLDVWQADSEGVYEAQLGEVDEARLRAKYRTRPDGTYCLRSVVPKGYTIPMDGPVGELIEHTRISHFRPAHIHFLIDEPGYEKLITHIFEEGAQYLDSDVVFGTKEELIVPFRRHESGTAPDGTRFDIPFVTAEFDFVLQPGK
;
A
#
# COMPACT_ATOMS: atom_id res chain seq x y z
N MET A 1 23.26 17.74 -36.72
CA MET A 1 24.09 18.87 -36.23
C MET A 1 24.98 18.35 -35.10
N PRO A 2 26.30 18.61 -35.03
CA PRO A 2 27.17 17.83 -34.14
C PRO A 2 27.23 18.33 -32.69
N TYR A 3 26.76 19.54 -32.37
CA TYR A 3 26.89 20.12 -31.02
C TYR A 3 25.52 20.35 -30.37
N ALA A 4 25.43 20.02 -29.09
CA ALA A 4 24.25 20.27 -28.28
C ALA A 4 24.15 21.75 -27.90
N THR A 5 22.94 22.28 -27.95
CA THR A 5 22.53 23.61 -27.46
C THR A 5 21.34 23.44 -26.52
N GLU A 6 21.00 24.48 -25.76
CA GLU A 6 19.80 24.47 -24.91
C GLU A 6 18.53 24.14 -25.72
N ASP A 7 18.42 24.66 -26.94
CA ASP A 7 17.26 24.43 -27.81
C ASP A 7 17.19 22.98 -28.31
N ASN A 8 18.32 22.38 -28.72
CA ASN A 8 18.32 21.10 -29.45
C ASN A 8 18.68 19.87 -28.58
N ILE A 9 19.15 20.05 -27.34
CA ILE A 9 19.66 18.95 -26.51
C ILE A 9 18.59 17.88 -26.23
N THR A 10 17.32 18.28 -26.16
CA THR A 10 16.22 17.32 -25.92
C THR A 10 16.03 16.39 -27.11
N ASP A 11 15.99 16.93 -28.33
CA ASP A 11 15.84 16.11 -29.53
C ASP A 11 17.04 15.18 -29.71
N LEU A 12 18.26 15.69 -29.52
CA LEU A 12 19.47 14.87 -29.58
C LEU A 12 19.48 13.75 -28.54
N ALA A 13 19.03 14.01 -27.31
CA ALA A 13 18.95 12.99 -26.27
C ALA A 13 17.88 11.94 -26.60
N VAL A 14 16.70 12.37 -27.06
CA VAL A 14 15.62 11.49 -27.49
C VAL A 14 16.05 10.60 -28.65
N GLU A 15 16.71 11.15 -29.68
CA GLU A 15 17.24 10.38 -30.81
C GLU A 15 18.20 9.28 -30.34
N ARG A 16 19.06 9.58 -29.35
CA ARG A 16 20.01 8.59 -28.79
C ARG A 16 19.31 7.50 -27.99
N TRP A 17 18.36 7.84 -27.13
CA TRP A 17 17.61 6.84 -26.38
C TRP A 17 16.70 5.98 -27.26
N ALA A 18 16.26 6.50 -28.42
CA ALA A 18 15.49 5.75 -29.40
C ALA A 18 16.28 4.62 -30.08
N THR A 19 17.62 4.58 -29.97
CA THR A 19 18.44 3.49 -30.54
C THR A 19 18.53 2.26 -29.63
N ALA A 20 17.80 2.22 -28.50
CA ALA A 20 17.78 1.06 -27.63
C ALA A 20 17.27 -0.20 -28.38
N GLU A 21 17.92 -1.34 -28.17
CA GLU A 21 17.56 -2.60 -28.85
C GLU A 21 16.14 -3.09 -28.50
N SER A 22 15.70 -2.82 -27.28
CA SER A 22 14.34 -3.12 -26.83
C SER A 22 13.38 -2.00 -27.24
N PRO A 23 12.34 -2.27 -28.04
CA PRO A 23 11.35 -1.26 -28.42
C PRO A 23 10.67 -0.62 -27.21
N ARG A 24 10.40 -1.41 -26.16
CA ARG A 24 9.78 -0.89 -24.93
C ARG A 24 10.74 0.00 -24.14
N LEU A 25 12.03 -0.35 -24.09
CA LEU A 25 13.02 0.49 -23.42
C LEU A 25 13.18 1.83 -24.16
N ALA A 26 13.22 1.81 -25.50
CA ALA A 26 13.25 3.02 -26.31
C ALA A 26 12.05 3.92 -26.02
N GLU A 27 10.83 3.37 -25.98
CA GLU A 27 9.61 4.10 -25.64
C GLU A 27 9.68 4.75 -24.25
N LEU A 28 10.05 3.97 -23.23
CA LEU A 28 10.14 4.45 -21.84
C LEU A 28 11.17 5.56 -21.67
N MET A 29 12.39 5.37 -22.18
CA MET A 29 13.48 6.31 -21.97
C MET A 29 13.29 7.60 -22.77
N THR A 30 12.76 7.52 -23.99
CA THR A 30 12.47 8.72 -24.79
C THR A 30 11.37 9.57 -24.16
N ALA A 31 10.32 8.96 -23.60
CA ALA A 31 9.30 9.67 -22.84
C ALA A 31 9.88 10.31 -21.57
N LEU A 32 10.63 9.55 -20.77
CA LEU A 32 11.26 10.04 -19.54
C LEU A 32 12.14 11.27 -19.80
N VAL A 33 13.00 11.22 -20.82
CA VAL A 33 13.89 12.34 -21.18
C VAL A 33 13.10 13.59 -21.56
N ARG A 34 12.02 13.44 -22.35
CA ARG A 34 11.15 14.57 -22.71
C ARG A 34 10.56 15.24 -21.48
N HIS A 35 9.99 14.45 -20.57
CA HIS A 35 9.37 15.00 -19.35
C HIS A 35 10.39 15.59 -18.38
N LEU A 36 11.56 14.97 -18.23
CA LEU A 36 12.64 15.49 -17.37
C LEU A 36 13.18 16.83 -17.88
N HIS A 37 13.43 16.95 -19.18
CA HIS A 37 13.88 18.21 -19.78
C HIS A 37 12.78 19.28 -19.81
N ALA A 38 11.51 18.88 -19.93
CA ALA A 38 10.38 19.81 -19.82
C ALA A 38 10.30 20.38 -18.40
N PHE A 39 10.37 19.54 -17.36
CA PHE A 39 10.42 19.97 -15.96
C PHE A 39 11.55 20.96 -15.70
N ALA A 40 12.78 20.63 -16.11
CA ALA A 40 13.94 21.48 -15.87
C ALA A 40 13.78 22.88 -16.51
N ARG A 41 13.18 22.96 -17.71
CA ARG A 41 12.89 24.23 -18.37
C ARG A 41 11.72 24.99 -17.74
N GLU A 42 10.67 24.28 -17.36
CA GLU A 42 9.48 24.86 -16.73
C GLU A 42 9.83 25.63 -15.46
N VAL A 43 10.71 25.07 -14.63
CA VAL A 43 11.11 25.68 -13.35
C VAL A 43 12.38 26.51 -13.44
N HIS A 44 13.02 26.61 -14.61
CA HIS A 44 14.34 27.21 -14.79
C HIS A 44 15.38 26.67 -13.80
N LEU A 45 15.49 25.35 -13.72
CA LEU A 45 16.29 24.64 -12.71
C LEU A 45 17.74 25.15 -12.68
N THR A 46 18.19 25.62 -11.52
CA THR A 46 19.55 26.13 -11.33
C THR A 46 20.56 25.01 -11.08
N GLU A 47 21.85 25.30 -11.26
CA GLU A 47 22.93 24.34 -10.99
C GLU A 47 22.95 23.90 -9.51
N ASP A 48 22.66 24.83 -8.59
CA ASP A 48 22.62 24.56 -7.15
C ASP A 48 21.44 23.65 -6.78
N GLU A 49 20.26 23.89 -7.34
CA GLU A 49 19.07 23.05 -7.15
C GLU A 49 19.27 21.65 -7.77
N TRP A 50 19.85 21.58 -8.97
CA TRP A 50 20.21 20.32 -9.60
C TRP A 50 21.20 19.52 -8.74
N MET A 51 22.26 20.17 -8.22
CA MET A 51 23.21 19.53 -7.32
C MET A 51 22.56 19.08 -6.00
N ALA A 52 21.60 19.84 -5.48
CA ALA A 52 20.82 19.44 -4.31
C ALA A 52 19.98 18.19 -4.60
N ALA A 53 19.31 18.12 -5.75
CA ALA A 53 18.57 16.94 -6.18
C ALA A 53 19.48 15.71 -6.36
N MET A 54 20.67 15.86 -6.95
CA MET A 54 21.64 14.74 -7.08
C MET A 54 22.09 14.21 -5.71
N ARG A 55 22.33 15.10 -4.74
CA ARG A 55 22.64 14.70 -3.35
C ARG A 55 21.47 13.99 -2.69
N TRP A 56 20.25 14.49 -2.89
CA TRP A 56 19.04 13.88 -2.35
C TRP A 56 18.82 12.46 -2.91
N LEU A 57 18.92 12.27 -4.22
CA LEU A 57 18.82 10.95 -4.88
C LEU A 57 19.92 9.99 -4.39
N THR A 58 21.15 10.49 -4.24
CA THR A 58 22.28 9.69 -3.73
C THR A 58 21.99 9.20 -2.31
N ARG A 59 21.54 10.08 -1.41
CA ARG A 59 21.20 9.73 -0.03
C ARG A 59 20.01 8.77 0.06
N THR A 60 19.02 8.95 -0.82
CA THR A 60 17.84 8.06 -0.93
C THR A 60 18.29 6.63 -1.27
N GLY A 61 19.23 6.47 -2.20
CA GLY A 61 19.81 5.17 -2.50
C GLY A 61 20.66 4.60 -1.35
N GLN A 62 21.44 5.43 -0.66
CA GLN A 62 22.36 5.00 0.40
C GLN A 62 21.66 4.54 1.69
N ILE A 63 20.50 5.11 2.01
CA ILE A 63 19.72 4.71 3.19
C ILE A 63 18.84 3.48 2.93
N SER A 64 18.68 3.09 1.67
CA SER A 64 17.88 1.93 1.31
C SER A 64 18.64 0.62 1.54
N ASP A 65 17.98 -0.39 2.11
CA ASP A 65 18.49 -1.72 2.41
C ASP A 65 17.38 -2.79 2.29
N GLU A 66 17.62 -4.02 2.75
CA GLU A 66 16.65 -5.13 2.67
C GLU A 66 15.34 -4.89 3.43
N LYS A 67 15.32 -3.95 4.39
CA LYS A 67 14.15 -3.62 5.23
C LYS A 67 13.57 -2.24 4.93
N ARG A 68 14.35 -1.35 4.30
CA ARG A 68 13.96 0.03 3.99
C ARG A 68 14.19 0.34 2.52
N GLU A 69 13.12 0.70 1.81
CA GLU A 69 13.19 1.12 0.41
C GLU A 69 12.77 2.58 0.26
N GLU A 70 13.71 3.51 0.45
CA GLU A 70 13.43 4.96 0.46
C GLU A 70 13.01 5.47 -0.93
N PHE A 71 13.45 4.83 -2.02
CA PHE A 71 12.95 5.16 -3.37
C PHE A 71 11.49 4.75 -3.59
N ILE A 72 11.03 3.68 -2.95
CA ILE A 72 9.60 3.32 -2.95
C ILE A 72 8.83 4.36 -2.14
N LEU A 73 9.33 4.76 -0.97
CA LEU A 73 8.70 5.82 -0.17
C LEU A 73 8.65 7.15 -0.94
N ALA A 74 9.70 7.51 -1.68
CA ALA A 74 9.70 8.67 -2.56
C ALA A 74 8.61 8.56 -3.65
N SER A 75 8.46 7.39 -4.28
CA SER A 75 7.39 7.11 -5.24
C SER A 75 6.00 7.22 -4.60
N ASP A 76 5.85 6.80 -3.34
CA ASP A 76 4.59 6.86 -2.60
C ASP A 76 4.16 8.31 -2.32
N VAL A 77 5.05 9.13 -1.75
CA VAL A 77 4.73 10.53 -1.40
C VAL A 77 4.60 11.45 -2.61
N LEU A 78 5.13 11.05 -3.77
CA LEU A 78 4.90 11.73 -5.05
C LEU A 78 3.62 11.23 -5.76
N GLY A 79 2.93 10.24 -5.19
CA GLY A 79 1.72 9.63 -5.77
C GLY A 79 1.97 8.72 -6.97
N LEU A 80 3.23 8.48 -7.35
CA LEU A 80 3.58 7.65 -8.50
C LEU A 80 3.18 6.19 -8.27
N SER A 81 3.40 5.66 -7.06
CA SER A 81 3.04 4.28 -6.73
C SER A 81 1.54 4.04 -6.90
N MET A 82 0.71 4.92 -6.36
CA MET A 82 -0.75 4.84 -6.52
C MET A 82 -1.20 5.02 -7.97
N LEU A 83 -0.57 5.93 -8.73
CA LEU A 83 -0.86 6.09 -10.15
C LEU A 83 -0.56 4.81 -10.94
N VAL A 84 0.60 4.19 -10.69
CA VAL A 84 0.99 2.92 -11.34
C VAL A 84 0.01 1.80 -10.97
N VAL A 85 -0.37 1.68 -9.69
CA VAL A 85 -1.39 0.70 -9.25
C VAL A 85 -2.70 0.91 -10.01
N GLN A 86 -3.20 2.14 -10.10
CA GLN A 86 -4.47 2.44 -10.78
C GLN A 86 -4.41 2.18 -12.28
N MET A 87 -3.28 2.43 -12.95
CA MET A 87 -3.15 2.15 -14.39
C MET A 87 -3.15 0.66 -14.70
N ASN A 88 -2.61 -0.17 -13.79
CA ASN A 88 -2.45 -1.61 -14.01
C ASN A 88 -3.60 -2.46 -13.43
N ASN A 89 -4.38 -1.91 -12.49
CA ASN A 89 -5.49 -2.59 -11.82
C ASN A 89 -6.84 -1.91 -12.14
N ARG A 90 -7.11 -1.72 -13.44
CA ARG A 90 -8.40 -1.20 -13.93
C ARG A 90 -9.45 -2.30 -13.91
N PHE A 91 -9.90 -2.66 -12.71
CA PHE A 91 -10.94 -3.65 -12.52
C PHE A 91 -12.31 -3.12 -12.95
N GLY A 92 -13.23 -4.04 -13.24
CA GLY A 92 -14.61 -3.71 -13.62
C GLY A 92 -15.34 -2.97 -12.51
N ALA A 93 -16.40 -2.25 -12.89
CA ALA A 93 -17.28 -1.59 -11.93
C ALA A 93 -17.81 -2.61 -10.90
N GLY A 94 -17.68 -2.29 -9.62
CA GLY A 94 -18.09 -3.16 -8.51
C GLY A 94 -17.01 -4.09 -7.96
N ALA A 95 -15.86 -4.25 -8.64
CA ALA A 95 -14.70 -4.92 -8.07
C ALA A 95 -14.07 -4.06 -6.96
N THR A 96 -13.50 -4.70 -5.93
CA THR A 96 -12.82 -3.96 -4.86
C THR A 96 -11.60 -3.24 -5.43
N PRO A 97 -11.44 -1.93 -5.19
CA PRO A 97 -10.30 -1.19 -5.72
C PRO A 97 -8.96 -1.68 -5.15
N ALA A 98 -7.95 -1.80 -6.02
CA ALA A 98 -6.58 -2.03 -5.59
C ALA A 98 -5.93 -0.75 -5.01
N THR A 99 -4.95 -0.92 -4.13
CA THR A 99 -4.06 0.13 -3.61
C THR A 99 -2.62 -0.41 -3.50
N VAL A 100 -1.66 0.46 -3.16
CA VAL A 100 -0.25 0.10 -2.96
C VAL A 100 -0.08 -1.01 -1.91
N LEU A 101 0.94 -1.87 -2.09
CA LEU A 101 1.32 -2.89 -1.11
C LEU A 101 1.87 -2.26 0.19
N GLY A 102 2.59 -1.15 0.05
CA GLY A 102 3.35 -0.54 1.14
C GLY A 102 4.65 -1.32 1.44
N PRO A 103 5.55 -0.72 2.23
CA PRO A 103 6.90 -1.26 2.44
C PRO A 103 6.99 -2.36 3.51
N PHE A 104 5.89 -2.64 4.24
CA PHE A 104 5.91 -3.52 5.42
C PHE A 104 5.35 -4.92 5.18
N TYR A 105 5.13 -5.30 3.92
CA TYR A 105 4.75 -6.67 3.59
C TYR A 105 5.96 -7.61 3.79
N ILE A 106 5.77 -8.67 4.57
CA ILE A 106 6.74 -9.74 4.80
C ILE A 106 6.16 -11.02 4.21
N ASP A 107 6.86 -11.66 3.28
CA ASP A 107 6.42 -12.95 2.76
C ASP A 107 6.50 -14.05 3.84
N GLY A 108 5.67 -15.08 3.71
CA GLY A 108 5.63 -16.19 4.67
C GLY A 108 4.85 -15.92 5.95
N SER A 109 3.80 -15.10 5.89
CA SER A 109 2.77 -15.04 6.96
C SER A 109 2.25 -16.44 7.34
N PRO A 110 2.11 -16.74 8.64
CA PRO A 110 1.65 -18.05 9.11
C PRO A 110 0.19 -18.29 8.71
N ALA A 111 -0.17 -19.55 8.46
CA ALA A 111 -1.56 -19.91 8.19
C ALA A 111 -2.39 -19.84 9.46
N ALA A 112 -3.59 -19.26 9.38
CA ALA A 112 -4.52 -19.10 10.49
C ALA A 112 -5.91 -19.65 10.13
N PRO A 113 -6.56 -20.43 11.02
CA PRO A 113 -7.92 -20.89 10.79
C PRO A 113 -8.94 -19.75 10.92
N PHE A 114 -10.18 -20.01 10.50
CA PHE A 114 -11.28 -19.05 10.58
C PHE A 114 -11.47 -18.51 12.01
N GLY A 115 -11.43 -17.19 12.17
CA GLY A 115 -11.58 -16.51 13.46
C GLY A 115 -10.34 -16.53 14.36
N ALA A 116 -9.23 -17.15 13.92
CA ALA A 116 -8.00 -17.14 14.70
C ALA A 116 -7.41 -15.74 14.84
N ASP A 117 -6.69 -15.55 15.94
CA ASP A 117 -6.07 -14.28 16.31
C ASP A 117 -4.67 -14.16 15.73
N MET A 118 -4.45 -13.14 14.91
CA MET A 118 -3.11 -12.81 14.39
C MET A 118 -2.36 -11.82 15.28
N SER A 119 -2.97 -11.28 16.34
CA SER A 119 -2.32 -10.29 17.21
C SER A 119 -1.16 -10.84 18.03
N ASP A 120 -1.12 -12.16 18.23
CA ASP A 120 -0.10 -12.86 19.01
C ASP A 120 0.17 -12.18 20.38
N GLY A 121 -0.91 -11.79 21.06
CA GLY A 121 -0.83 -11.13 22.37
C GLY A 121 -0.46 -9.64 22.34
N ALA A 122 -0.41 -9.01 21.16
CA ALA A 122 -0.29 -7.56 21.06
C ALA A 122 -1.38 -6.85 21.86
N GLU A 123 -1.00 -5.81 22.62
CA GLU A 123 -1.95 -5.00 23.36
C GLU A 123 -2.87 -4.23 22.40
N GLY A 124 -4.16 -4.15 22.74
CA GLY A 124 -5.14 -3.39 21.98
C GLY A 124 -6.57 -3.86 22.19
N THR A 125 -7.53 -3.13 21.62
CA THR A 125 -8.94 -3.55 21.65
C THR A 125 -9.14 -4.68 20.64
N PRO A 126 -9.70 -5.85 21.02
CA PRO A 126 -9.95 -6.94 20.08
C PRO A 126 -10.81 -6.47 18.89
N LEU A 127 -10.40 -6.86 17.69
CA LEU A 127 -11.05 -6.54 16.42
C LEU A 127 -11.34 -7.82 15.65
N PHE A 128 -12.57 -7.95 15.16
CA PHE A 128 -12.93 -8.95 14.18
C PHE A 128 -13.18 -8.28 12.84
N VAL A 129 -12.48 -8.74 11.79
CA VAL A 129 -12.80 -8.36 10.41
C VAL A 129 -13.42 -9.56 9.73
N HIS A 130 -14.61 -9.38 9.15
CA HIS A 130 -15.37 -10.48 8.56
C HIS A 130 -16.19 -10.03 7.36
N GLY A 131 -16.63 -10.99 6.56
CA GLY A 131 -17.48 -10.74 5.40
C GLY A 131 -17.42 -11.89 4.42
N THR A 132 -17.66 -11.59 3.15
CA THR A 132 -17.59 -12.53 2.04
C THR A 132 -16.61 -12.08 0.98
N VAL A 133 -15.92 -13.04 0.35
CA VAL A 133 -15.25 -12.83 -0.92
C VAL A 133 -16.16 -13.38 -2.00
N ARG A 134 -16.46 -12.55 -2.99
CA ARG A 134 -17.27 -12.89 -4.17
C ARG A 134 -16.59 -12.41 -5.43
N ASP A 135 -17.08 -12.84 -6.59
CA ASP A 135 -16.67 -12.27 -7.88
C ASP A 135 -17.59 -11.12 -8.31
N VAL A 136 -17.25 -10.47 -9.44
CA VAL A 136 -18.06 -9.39 -10.03
C VAL A 136 -19.46 -9.81 -10.48
N SER A 137 -19.74 -11.12 -10.59
CA SER A 137 -21.07 -11.66 -10.88
C SER A 137 -21.92 -11.91 -9.63
N GLY A 138 -21.28 -11.86 -8.45
CA GLY A 138 -21.91 -12.09 -7.15
C GLY A 138 -21.72 -13.50 -6.60
N GLU A 139 -21.02 -14.38 -7.32
CA GLU A 139 -20.80 -15.76 -6.89
C GLU A 139 -19.74 -15.82 -5.77
N PRO A 140 -19.95 -16.62 -4.71
CA PRO A 140 -18.99 -16.73 -3.63
C PRO A 140 -17.68 -17.38 -4.09
N VAL A 141 -16.56 -16.83 -3.66
CA VAL A 141 -15.21 -17.33 -3.97
C VAL A 141 -14.66 -18.08 -2.75
N GLY A 142 -14.92 -19.38 -2.71
CA GLY A 142 -14.36 -20.28 -1.70
C GLY A 142 -12.93 -20.70 -2.02
N GLY A 143 -12.08 -20.80 -1.00
CA GLY A 143 -10.68 -21.18 -1.16
C GLY A 143 -9.70 -20.01 -1.26
N ALA A 144 -10.17 -18.78 -1.47
CA ALA A 144 -9.31 -17.60 -1.59
C ALA A 144 -8.44 -17.39 -0.35
N VAL A 145 -7.15 -17.12 -0.57
CA VAL A 145 -6.20 -16.80 0.50
C VAL A 145 -6.23 -15.30 0.73
N LEU A 146 -6.43 -14.89 1.98
CA LEU A 146 -6.28 -13.51 2.44
C LEU A 146 -5.00 -13.44 3.28
N ASP A 147 -3.92 -12.90 2.72
CA ASP A 147 -2.72 -12.53 3.48
C ASP A 147 -2.93 -11.13 4.06
N VAL A 148 -2.90 -11.03 5.38
CA VAL A 148 -3.33 -9.85 6.12
C VAL A 148 -2.18 -9.38 6.99
N TRP A 149 -1.94 -8.07 7.02
CA TRP A 149 -0.95 -7.46 7.92
C TRP A 149 -1.38 -6.04 8.30
N GLN A 150 -0.94 -5.57 9.48
CA GLN A 150 -1.27 -4.23 9.98
C GLN A 150 -0.22 -3.73 10.97
N ALA A 151 -0.30 -2.44 11.29
CA ALA A 151 0.35 -1.87 12.47
C ALA A 151 -0.37 -2.31 13.75
N ASP A 152 0.35 -2.24 14.88
CA ASP A 152 -0.23 -2.43 16.21
C ASP A 152 -1.00 -1.20 16.71
N SER A 153 -1.44 -1.26 17.97
CA SER A 153 -2.18 -0.18 18.64
C SER A 153 -1.34 1.07 18.92
N GLU A 154 -0.02 1.02 18.68
CA GLU A 154 0.88 2.16 18.73
C GLU A 154 1.37 2.62 17.35
N GLY A 155 0.93 1.96 16.27
CA GLY A 155 1.25 2.34 14.90
C GLY A 155 2.57 1.74 14.40
N VAL A 156 3.02 0.61 14.96
CA VAL A 156 4.28 -0.04 14.60
C VAL A 156 4.03 -1.39 13.91
N TYR A 157 4.71 -1.65 12.79
CA TYR A 157 4.73 -2.97 12.13
C TYR A 157 5.86 -3.85 12.67
N GLU A 158 5.69 -5.17 12.60
CA GLU A 158 6.75 -6.16 12.86
C GLU A 158 8.05 -5.83 12.12
N ALA A 159 7.96 -5.42 10.86
CA ALA A 159 9.12 -5.06 10.03
C ALA A 159 9.99 -3.94 10.61
N GLN A 160 9.44 -3.11 11.50
CA GLN A 160 10.12 -1.99 12.15
C GLN A 160 10.69 -2.37 13.52
N LEU A 161 10.28 -3.52 14.06
CA LEU A 161 10.86 -4.07 15.28
C LEU A 161 12.20 -4.74 14.94
N GLY A 162 13.01 -4.97 15.97
CA GLY A 162 14.28 -5.68 15.84
C GLY A 162 14.10 -7.16 15.49
N GLU A 163 14.89 -8.04 16.09
CA GLU A 163 14.62 -9.47 15.96
C GLU A 163 13.34 -9.83 16.75
N VAL A 164 12.32 -10.28 16.02
CA VAL A 164 11.10 -10.87 16.58
C VAL A 164 11.13 -12.35 16.23
N ASP A 165 11.00 -13.22 17.24
CA ASP A 165 11.09 -14.67 17.05
C ASP A 165 9.85 -15.26 16.34
N GLU A 166 8.72 -14.57 16.42
CA GLU A 166 7.43 -15.02 15.89
C GLU A 166 6.74 -13.94 15.05
N ALA A 167 5.92 -14.37 14.09
CA ALA A 167 5.14 -13.47 13.24
C ALA A 167 4.07 -12.76 14.07
N ARG A 168 4.02 -11.42 14.00
CA ARG A 168 3.11 -10.59 14.81
C ARG A 168 2.24 -9.72 13.91
N LEU A 169 0.93 -9.76 14.13
CA LEU A 169 -0.07 -8.97 13.38
C LEU A 169 -0.05 -9.21 11.87
N ARG A 170 0.35 -10.43 11.46
CA ARG A 170 0.23 -10.92 10.10
C ARG A 170 -0.16 -12.40 10.06
N ALA A 171 -1.04 -12.76 9.14
CA ALA A 171 -1.47 -14.14 8.95
C ALA A 171 -2.16 -14.35 7.59
N LYS A 172 -2.16 -15.61 7.13
CA LYS A 172 -2.90 -16.07 5.95
C LYS A 172 -4.17 -16.79 6.38
N TYR A 173 -5.31 -16.18 6.11
CA TYR A 173 -6.63 -16.78 6.26
C TYR A 173 -7.11 -17.37 4.94
N ARG A 174 -8.14 -18.21 5.00
CA ARG A 174 -8.77 -18.79 3.81
C ARG A 174 -10.28 -18.66 3.89
N THR A 175 -10.91 -18.27 2.79
CA THR A 175 -12.37 -18.27 2.70
C THR A 175 -12.91 -19.69 2.79
N ARG A 176 -14.07 -19.84 3.42
CA ARG A 176 -14.86 -21.07 3.42
C ARG A 176 -15.50 -21.31 2.05
N PRO A 177 -16.07 -22.50 1.78
CA PRO A 177 -16.71 -22.80 0.48
C PRO A 177 -17.82 -21.83 0.07
N ASP A 178 -18.45 -21.15 1.03
CA ASP A 178 -19.48 -20.12 0.81
C ASP A 178 -18.90 -18.70 0.65
N GLY A 179 -17.57 -18.58 0.50
CA GLY A 179 -16.87 -17.29 0.37
C GLY A 179 -16.66 -16.56 1.69
N THR A 180 -17.19 -17.05 2.82
CA THR A 180 -17.08 -16.34 4.10
C THR A 180 -15.66 -16.37 4.65
N TYR A 181 -15.23 -15.27 5.26
CA TYR A 181 -13.99 -15.17 6.02
C TYR A 181 -14.23 -14.48 7.36
N CYS A 182 -13.35 -14.77 8.31
CA CYS A 182 -13.28 -14.06 9.59
C CYS A 182 -11.84 -14.14 10.09
N LEU A 183 -11.29 -13.00 10.50
CA LEU A 183 -10.00 -12.88 11.17
C LEU A 183 -10.17 -12.11 12.48
N ARG A 184 -9.28 -12.36 13.44
CA ARG A 184 -9.21 -11.64 14.71
C ARG A 184 -7.84 -10.97 14.84
N SER A 185 -7.84 -9.73 15.34
CA SER A 185 -6.66 -8.89 15.56
C SER A 185 -6.96 -7.89 16.67
N VAL A 186 -6.20 -6.79 16.72
CA VAL A 186 -6.49 -5.58 17.50
C VAL A 186 -6.76 -4.39 16.58
N VAL A 187 -7.52 -3.40 17.06
CA VAL A 187 -7.76 -2.14 16.34
C VAL A 187 -6.41 -1.47 16.02
N PRO A 188 -6.05 -1.25 14.74
CA PRO A 188 -4.80 -0.59 14.36
C PRO A 188 -4.85 0.90 14.67
N LYS A 189 -3.68 1.51 14.85
CA LYS A 189 -3.53 2.96 14.93
C LYS A 189 -2.94 3.51 13.63
N GLY A 190 -3.36 4.72 13.25
CA GLY A 190 -2.68 5.47 12.20
C GLY A 190 -1.24 5.79 12.61
N TYR A 191 -0.34 5.87 11.64
CA TYR A 191 1.09 6.00 11.90
C TYR A 191 1.76 6.93 10.89
N THR A 192 3.00 7.31 11.19
CA THR A 192 3.80 8.17 10.31
C THR A 192 4.64 7.32 9.36
N ILE A 193 4.83 7.77 8.11
CA ILE A 193 5.91 7.22 7.28
C ILE A 193 7.28 7.42 7.96
N PRO A 194 8.34 6.69 7.58
CA PRO A 194 9.69 6.98 8.05
C PRO A 194 10.08 8.44 7.78
N MET A 195 10.41 9.18 8.84
CA MET A 195 10.74 10.62 8.78
C MET A 195 12.23 10.92 8.95
N ASP A 196 13.05 9.90 9.23
CA ASP A 196 14.49 10.01 9.50
C ASP A 196 15.37 9.94 8.24
N GLY A 197 14.77 10.00 7.05
CA GLY A 197 15.45 9.90 5.75
C GLY A 197 15.21 11.11 4.84
N PRO A 198 15.79 11.10 3.63
CA PRO A 198 15.64 12.19 2.65
C PRO A 198 14.18 12.51 2.31
N VAL A 199 13.28 11.51 2.29
CA VAL A 199 11.86 11.77 2.06
C VAL A 199 11.25 12.55 3.23
N GLY A 200 11.54 12.12 4.46
CA GLY A 200 11.12 12.82 5.68
C GLY A 200 11.57 14.27 5.69
N GLU A 201 12.86 14.52 5.42
CA GLU A 201 13.41 15.87 5.31
C GLU A 201 12.67 16.73 4.29
N LEU A 202 12.32 16.17 3.12
CA LEU A 202 11.56 16.91 2.11
C LEU A 202 10.15 17.25 2.61
N ILE A 203 9.47 16.28 3.22
CA ILE A 203 8.11 16.45 3.75
C ILE A 203 8.07 17.49 4.88
N GLU A 204 9.07 17.55 5.75
CA GLU A 204 9.20 18.57 6.80
C GLU A 204 9.20 20.02 6.28
N HIS A 205 9.61 20.22 5.02
CA HIS A 205 9.60 21.53 4.36
C HIS A 205 8.25 21.84 3.67
N THR A 206 7.22 21.02 3.91
CA THR A 206 5.89 21.19 3.31
C THR A 206 4.80 21.24 4.38
N ARG A 207 3.54 21.44 3.95
CA ARG A 207 2.35 21.25 4.81
C ARG A 207 1.71 19.87 4.62
N ILE A 208 2.36 18.97 3.90
CA ILE A 208 1.86 17.62 3.68
C ILE A 208 1.88 16.90 5.03
N SER A 209 0.75 16.29 5.41
CA SER A 209 0.72 15.39 6.57
C SER A 209 1.62 14.20 6.28
N HIS A 210 2.48 13.82 7.23
CA HIS A 210 3.30 12.61 7.13
C HIS A 210 2.60 11.36 7.69
N PHE A 211 1.30 11.47 8.00
CA PHE A 211 0.52 10.39 8.58
C PHE A 211 -0.22 9.58 7.51
N ARG A 212 -0.39 8.30 7.82
CA ARG A 212 -1.34 7.40 7.20
C ARG A 212 -2.51 7.15 8.17
N PRO A 213 -3.76 7.13 7.71
CA PRO A 213 -4.91 6.77 8.53
C PRO A 213 -4.80 5.32 9.04
N ALA A 214 -5.54 4.96 10.09
CA ALA A 214 -5.60 3.58 10.57
C ALA A 214 -6.14 2.65 9.47
N HIS A 215 -5.42 1.57 9.18
CA HIS A 215 -5.79 0.63 8.11
C HIS A 215 -5.28 -0.78 8.34
N ILE A 216 -5.88 -1.72 7.61
CA ILE A 216 -5.50 -3.14 7.57
C ILE A 216 -5.25 -3.51 6.12
N HIS A 217 -4.11 -4.14 5.84
CA HIS A 217 -3.76 -4.57 4.50
C HIS A 217 -4.30 -5.96 4.18
N PHE A 218 -4.59 -6.16 2.90
CA PHE A 218 -5.01 -7.43 2.33
C PHE A 218 -4.29 -7.68 1.01
N LEU A 219 -3.70 -8.86 0.88
CA LEU A 219 -3.35 -9.45 -0.41
C LEU A 219 -4.23 -10.69 -0.57
N ILE A 220 -5.15 -10.64 -1.53
CA ILE A 220 -6.10 -11.70 -1.82
C ILE A 220 -5.69 -12.38 -3.12
N ASP A 221 -5.47 -13.68 -3.05
CA ASP A 221 -5.02 -14.51 -4.17
C ASP A 221 -5.89 -15.78 -4.26
N GLU A 222 -6.42 -16.04 -5.44
CA GLU A 222 -7.17 -17.24 -5.77
C GLU A 222 -7.04 -17.55 -7.26
N PRO A 223 -6.69 -18.79 -7.66
CA PRO A 223 -6.61 -19.17 -9.06
C PRO A 223 -7.87 -18.82 -9.86
N GLY A 224 -7.67 -18.17 -11.01
CA GLY A 224 -8.77 -17.72 -11.87
C GLY A 224 -9.20 -16.27 -11.64
N TYR A 225 -8.62 -15.58 -10.65
CA TYR A 225 -8.86 -14.17 -10.36
C TYR A 225 -7.58 -13.34 -10.48
N GLU A 226 -7.73 -12.06 -10.78
CA GLU A 226 -6.65 -11.08 -10.63
C GLU A 226 -6.30 -10.94 -9.15
N LYS A 227 -5.00 -10.96 -8.85
CA LYS A 227 -4.51 -10.73 -7.49
C LYS A 227 -4.91 -9.34 -7.01
N LEU A 228 -5.56 -9.27 -5.84
CA LEU A 228 -6.01 -8.02 -5.26
C LEU A 228 -5.11 -7.64 -4.08
N ILE A 229 -4.39 -6.53 -4.22
CA ILE A 229 -3.71 -5.87 -3.10
C ILE A 229 -4.56 -4.66 -2.73
N THR A 230 -5.02 -4.60 -1.48
CA THR A 230 -5.87 -3.50 -1.01
C THR A 230 -5.71 -3.21 0.48
N HIS A 231 -6.39 -2.18 0.96
CA HIS A 231 -6.52 -1.82 2.37
C HIS A 231 -8.00 -1.63 2.71
N ILE A 232 -8.36 -1.78 3.99
CA ILE A 232 -9.55 -1.14 4.53
C ILE A 232 -9.14 -0.12 5.58
N PHE A 233 -9.88 0.98 5.66
CA PHE A 233 -9.65 2.09 6.58
C PHE A 233 -10.80 2.19 7.58
N GLU A 234 -10.52 2.61 8.81
CA GLU A 234 -11.58 2.88 9.79
C GLU A 234 -12.33 4.18 9.46
N GLU A 235 -13.67 4.12 9.41
CA GLU A 235 -14.51 5.30 9.25
C GLU A 235 -14.30 6.32 10.36
N GLY A 236 -14.02 7.57 9.97
CA GLY A 236 -13.74 8.66 10.92
C GLY A 236 -12.32 8.66 11.48
N ALA A 237 -11.44 7.77 11.00
CA ALA A 237 -10.02 7.82 11.33
C ALA A 237 -9.40 9.17 10.95
N GLN A 238 -8.40 9.60 11.73
CA GLN A 238 -7.62 10.78 11.38
C GLN A 238 -6.88 10.55 10.06
N TYR A 239 -6.73 11.62 9.27
CA TYR A 239 -5.94 11.66 8.03
C TYR A 239 -6.52 10.88 6.83
N LEU A 240 -7.79 10.49 6.84
CA LEU A 240 -8.43 9.86 5.67
C LEU A 240 -8.40 10.75 4.41
N ASP A 241 -8.55 12.06 4.58
CA ASP A 241 -8.53 13.06 3.51
C ASP A 241 -7.11 13.56 3.17
N SER A 242 -6.10 13.11 3.91
CA SER A 242 -4.73 13.60 3.82
C SER A 242 -3.68 12.48 3.91
N ASP A 243 -4.04 11.25 3.53
CA ASP A 243 -3.12 10.11 3.54
C ASP A 243 -1.89 10.42 2.68
N VAL A 244 -0.71 10.42 3.29
CA VAL A 244 0.54 10.87 2.66
C VAL A 244 0.92 10.08 1.40
N VAL A 245 0.41 8.85 1.27
CA VAL A 245 0.67 7.97 0.12
C VAL A 245 -0.51 7.88 -0.85
N PHE A 246 -1.55 8.69 -0.66
CA PHE A 246 -2.74 8.74 -1.53
C PHE A 246 -3.49 7.40 -1.64
N GLY A 247 -3.44 6.57 -0.59
CA GLY A 247 -4.00 5.21 -0.59
C GLY A 247 -5.49 5.14 -0.26
N THR A 248 -6.08 6.20 0.28
CA THR A 248 -7.49 6.21 0.70
C THR A 248 -8.43 6.29 -0.49
N LYS A 249 -9.48 5.46 -0.46
CA LYS A 249 -10.60 5.44 -1.42
C LYS A 249 -11.89 5.29 -0.64
N GLU A 250 -12.95 5.97 -1.08
CA GLU A 250 -14.24 5.98 -0.37
C GLU A 250 -14.80 4.56 -0.18
N GLU A 251 -14.65 3.71 -1.18
CA GLU A 251 -15.12 2.31 -1.17
C GLU A 251 -14.36 1.42 -0.19
N LEU A 252 -13.23 1.89 0.35
CA LEU A 252 -12.37 1.17 1.29
C LEU A 252 -12.51 1.69 2.73
N ILE A 253 -13.40 2.66 2.99
CA ILE A 253 -13.68 3.19 4.33
C ILE A 253 -14.80 2.35 4.97
N VAL A 254 -14.51 1.76 6.13
CA VAL A 254 -15.35 0.74 6.77
C VAL A 254 -15.72 1.17 8.20
N PRO A 255 -17.00 1.10 8.60
CA PRO A 255 -17.40 1.37 9.98
C PRO A 255 -16.85 0.33 10.96
N PHE A 256 -16.11 0.79 11.96
CA PHE A 256 -15.62 -0.06 13.06
C PHE A 256 -16.63 0.03 14.21
N ARG A 257 -17.45 -1.03 14.36
CA ARG A 257 -18.56 -1.05 15.32
C ARG A 257 -18.09 -1.61 16.65
N ARG A 258 -18.17 -0.78 17.69
CA ARG A 258 -17.87 -1.19 19.08
C ARG A 258 -19.03 -1.97 19.70
N HIS A 259 -18.70 -3.03 20.42
CA HIS A 259 -19.59 -3.85 21.23
C HIS A 259 -19.06 -3.88 22.66
N GLU A 260 -19.94 -3.79 23.66
CA GLU A 260 -19.51 -3.86 25.08
C GLU A 260 -19.32 -5.30 25.56
N SER A 261 -20.09 -6.24 25.01
CA SER A 261 -19.98 -7.70 25.17
C SER A 261 -20.91 -8.37 24.15
N GLY A 262 -20.77 -9.67 23.92
CA GLY A 262 -21.65 -10.40 23.00
C GLY A 262 -21.00 -11.62 22.35
N THR A 263 -21.61 -12.09 21.28
CA THR A 263 -21.05 -13.15 20.44
C THR A 263 -20.38 -12.51 19.24
N ALA A 264 -19.10 -12.80 19.05
CA ALA A 264 -18.30 -12.34 17.93
C ALA A 264 -18.66 -13.09 16.62
N PRO A 265 -18.25 -12.59 15.44
CA PRO A 265 -18.58 -13.19 14.14
C PRO A 265 -18.08 -14.64 13.96
N ASP A 266 -17.05 -15.05 14.69
CA ASP A 266 -16.54 -16.43 14.72
C ASP A 266 -17.37 -17.38 15.60
N GLY A 267 -18.36 -16.86 16.33
CA GLY A 267 -19.19 -17.58 17.29
C GLY A 267 -18.64 -17.56 18.73
N THR A 268 -17.47 -16.96 18.97
CA THR A 268 -16.86 -16.87 20.30
C THR A 268 -17.64 -15.87 21.15
N ARG A 269 -17.89 -16.20 22.42
CA ARG A 269 -18.52 -15.27 23.38
C ARG A 269 -17.46 -14.41 24.06
N PHE A 270 -17.65 -13.10 24.02
CA PHE A 270 -16.83 -12.09 24.68
C PHE A 270 -17.64 -11.40 25.78
N ASP A 271 -17.12 -11.46 27.01
CA ASP A 271 -17.66 -10.70 28.15
C ASP A 271 -16.90 -9.38 28.38
N ILE A 272 -16.05 -8.99 27.42
CA ILE A 272 -15.30 -7.73 27.38
C ILE A 272 -15.63 -6.97 26.08
N PRO A 273 -15.34 -5.66 26.01
CA PRO A 273 -15.53 -4.90 24.78
C PRO A 273 -14.68 -5.40 23.61
N PHE A 274 -15.26 -5.38 22.42
CA PHE A 274 -14.58 -5.72 21.16
C PHE A 274 -15.16 -4.88 20.01
N VAL A 275 -14.48 -4.90 18.86
CA VAL A 275 -14.87 -4.16 17.65
C VAL A 275 -15.09 -5.15 16.50
N THR A 276 -16.04 -4.84 15.61
CA THR A 276 -16.24 -5.57 14.37
C THR A 276 -16.18 -4.63 13.16
N ALA A 277 -15.51 -5.07 12.10
CA ALA A 277 -15.54 -4.44 10.78
C ALA A 277 -16.07 -5.47 9.77
N GLU A 278 -17.17 -5.13 9.10
CA GLU A 278 -17.79 -5.98 8.07
C GLU A 278 -17.41 -5.43 6.69
N PHE A 279 -16.76 -6.26 5.86
CA PHE A 279 -16.34 -5.86 4.52
C PHE A 279 -16.40 -7.02 3.53
N ASP A 280 -17.05 -6.81 2.40
CA ASP A 280 -17.10 -7.78 1.32
C ASP A 280 -16.08 -7.45 0.23
N PHE A 281 -15.19 -8.39 -0.07
CA PHE A 281 -14.27 -8.28 -1.19
C PHE A 281 -14.92 -8.79 -2.47
N VAL A 282 -14.72 -8.06 -3.56
CA VAL A 282 -15.19 -8.42 -4.90
C VAL A 282 -13.99 -8.57 -5.83
N LEU A 283 -13.69 -9.81 -6.22
CA LEU A 283 -12.54 -10.13 -7.08
C LEU A 283 -12.88 -10.01 -8.56
N GLN A 284 -11.93 -9.47 -9.32
CA GLN A 284 -11.96 -9.40 -10.77
C GLN A 284 -11.49 -10.76 -11.33
N PRO A 285 -12.26 -11.43 -12.21
CA PRO A 285 -11.76 -12.61 -12.93
C PRO A 285 -10.49 -12.30 -13.71
N GLY A 286 -9.54 -13.24 -13.70
CA GLY A 286 -8.27 -13.15 -14.41
C GLY A 286 -8.46 -13.08 -15.92
N LYS A 287 -7.53 -12.41 -16.61
CA LYS A 287 -7.49 -12.33 -18.08
C LYS A 287 -7.13 -13.64 -18.77
#